data_AF-A0A9Q3V313-F1
#
_entry.id   AF-A0A9Q3V313-F1
#
_cell.length_a   1.000
_cell.length_b   1.000
_cell.length_c   1.000
_cell.angle_alpha   90.00
_cell.angle_beta   90.00
_cell.angle_gamma   90.00
#
_symmetry.space_group_name_H-M   'P 1'
#
loop_
_entity.id
_entity.type
_entity.pdbx_description
1 polymer ?
#
loop_
_entity_poly.entity_id
_entity_poly.type
_entity_poly.pdbx_seq_one_letter_code
_entity_poly.pdbx_strand_id
1 'polypeptide(L)' 'MEKYFNLQNIKNDPVTSAYASNLEDFILEYQPLYWIHGHIHTPTRYKIGETEVICNPHGYITEKYNGYEKELIIEV' A
#
# COMPACT_ATOMS: atom_id res chain seq x y z
N MET A 1 -12.41 2.89 8.93
CA MET A 1 -13.75 2.75 8.31
C MET A 1 -14.34 4.13 7.96
N GLU A 2 -13.60 4.96 7.21
CA GLU A 2 -14.16 5.69 6.07
C GLU A 2 -13.59 4.99 4.82
N LYS A 3 -13.85 3.68 4.71
CA LYS A 3 -14.88 3.17 3.81
C LYS A 3 -14.55 3.64 2.39
N TYR A 4 -13.71 2.87 1.71
CA TYR A 4 -13.37 3.05 0.31
C TYR A 4 -12.85 4.47 0.06
N PHE A 5 -11.54 4.68 0.22
CA PHE A 5 -10.87 5.75 -0.52
C PHE A 5 -11.41 5.65 -1.94
N ASN A 6 -12.21 6.64 -2.33
CA ASN A 6 -13.20 6.51 -3.37
C ASN A 6 -12.44 6.25 -4.67
N LEU A 7 -12.20 4.99 -5.01
CA LEU A 7 -11.34 4.59 -6.15
C LEU A 7 -11.90 5.16 -7.47
N GLN A 8 -13.19 5.54 -7.46
CA GLN A 8 -13.85 6.24 -8.55
C GLN A 8 -13.36 7.69 -8.74
N ASN A 9 -12.92 8.38 -7.69
CA ASN A 9 -12.37 9.74 -7.77
C ASN A 9 -10.88 9.76 -8.14
N ILE A 10 -10.13 8.70 -7.78
CA ILE A 10 -8.70 8.53 -8.11
C ILE A 10 -8.50 8.30 -9.62
N LYS A 11 -9.34 7.46 -10.24
CA LYS A 11 -9.17 7.05 -11.65
C LYS A 11 -9.33 8.16 -12.69
N ASN A 12 -10.00 9.27 -12.36
CA ASN A 12 -10.36 10.31 -13.32
C ASN A 12 -9.61 11.65 -13.11
N ASP A 13 -8.75 11.74 -12.11
CA ASP A 13 -7.89 12.91 -11.91
C ASP A 13 -6.51 12.64 -12.54
N PRO A 14 -6.07 13.42 -13.57
CA PRO A 14 -4.77 13.23 -14.20
C PRO A 14 -3.59 13.41 -13.23
N VAL A 15 -3.79 14.08 -12.10
CA VAL A 15 -2.77 14.24 -11.07
C VAL A 15 -2.55 12.94 -10.30
N THR A 16 -3.56 12.07 -10.17
CA THR A 16 -3.44 10.81 -9.45
C THR A 16 -2.31 9.93 -9.98
N SER A 17 -2.09 9.88 -11.29
CA SER A 17 -1.01 9.08 -11.90
C SER A 17 0.38 9.53 -11.45
N ALA A 18 0.53 10.78 -10.98
CA ALA A 18 1.77 11.26 -10.38
C ALA A 18 1.99 10.75 -8.94
N TYR A 19 0.94 10.28 -8.26
CA TYR A 19 0.96 9.82 -6.87
C TYR A 19 0.79 8.30 -6.72
N ALA A 20 0.11 7.64 -7.65
CA ALA A 20 -0.15 6.20 -7.59
C ALA A 20 -0.28 5.57 -8.99
N SER A 21 0.28 4.37 -9.14
CA SER A 21 0.06 3.49 -10.29
C SER A 21 -0.76 2.28 -9.86
N ASN A 22 -1.82 1.95 -10.59
CA ASN A 22 -2.56 0.71 -10.35
C ASN A 22 -1.80 -0.47 -10.97
N LEU A 23 -1.16 -1.29 -10.14
CA LEU A 23 -0.39 -2.46 -10.55
C LEU A 23 -1.08 -3.79 -10.20
N GLU A 24 -2.38 -3.75 -9.88
CA GLU A 24 -3.13 -4.94 -9.50
C GLU A 24 -3.06 -6.05 -10.56
N ASP A 25 -3.25 -5.72 -11.85
CA ASP A 25 -3.18 -6.69 -12.94
C ASP A 25 -1.79 -7.33 -13.06
N PHE A 26 -0.73 -6.54 -12.87
CA PHE A 26 0.65 -7.04 -12.89
C PHE A 26 0.92 -7.98 -11.71
N ILE A 27 0.45 -7.63 -10.50
CA ILE A 27 0.59 -8.49 -9.32
C ILE A 27 -0.19 -9.79 -9.51
N LEU A 28 -1.40 -9.72 -10.07
CA LEU A 28 -2.22 -10.89 -10.37
C LEU A 28 -1.59 -11.81 -11.43
N GLU A 29 -0.88 -11.24 -12.41
CA GLU A 29 -0.18 -12.00 -13.46
C GLU A 29 1.02 -12.79 -12.90
N TYR A 30 1.86 -12.14 -12.09
CA TYR A 30 3.14 -12.73 -11.65
C TYR A 30 3.12 -13.37 -10.26
N GLN A 31 2.12 -13.04 -9.42
CA GLN A 31 1.91 -13.63 -8.09
C GLN A 31 3.20 -13.73 -7.23
N PRO A 32 4.01 -12.66 -7.07
CA PRO A 32 5.17 -12.72 -6.19
C PRO A 32 4.74 -13.06 -4.75
N LEU A 33 5.61 -13.68 -3.95
CA LEU A 33 5.29 -14.00 -2.55
C LEU A 33 4.91 -12.73 -1.76
N TYR A 34 5.66 -11.65 -1.99
CA TYR A 34 5.48 -10.36 -1.29
C TYR A 34 5.54 -9.18 -2.26
N TRP A 35 4.72 -8.17 -1.99
CA TRP A 35 4.79 -6.86 -2.62
C TRP A 35 4.90 -5.77 -1.56
N ILE A 36 6.08 -5.16 -1.43
CA ILE A 36 6.36 -4.18 -0.37
C ILE A 36 6.29 -2.77 -0.94
N HIS A 37 5.52 -1.88 -0.32
CA HIS A 37 5.38 -0.47 -0.75
C HIS A 37 5.34 0.52 0.43
N GLY A 38 5.32 1.82 0.12
CA GLY A 38 5.30 2.90 1.11
C GLY A 38 4.43 4.09 0.67
N HIS A 39 4.93 5.31 0.87
CA HIS A 39 4.34 6.60 0.45
C HIS A 39 3.08 7.06 1.20
N ILE A 40 2.15 6.17 1.52
CA ILE A 40 0.81 6.55 2.04
C ILE A 40 0.74 6.85 3.55
N HIS A 41 1.87 6.78 4.26
CA HIS A 41 2.01 7.02 5.70
C HIS A 41 1.02 6.20 6.58
N THR A 42 0.49 5.11 6.01
CA THR A 42 -0.49 4.25 6.65
C THR A 42 0.02 2.82 6.53
N PRO A 43 0.35 2.16 7.65
CA PRO A 43 0.69 0.75 7.66
C PRO A 43 -0.52 -0.09 7.22
N THR A 44 -0.31 -0.95 6.24
CA THR A 44 -1.34 -1.87 5.74
C THR A 44 -0.71 -3.21 5.39
N ARG A 45 -1.50 -4.27 5.55
CA ARG A 45 -1.14 -5.62 5.12
C ARG A 45 -2.39 -6.29 4.58
N TYR A 46 -2.33 -6.73 3.33
CA TYR A 46 -3.48 -7.31 2.63
C TYR A 46 -3.00 -8.25 1.53
N LYS A 47 -3.92 -8.89 0.82
CA LYS A 47 -3.60 -9.78 -0.30
C LYS A 47 -4.14 -9.24 -1.63
N ILE A 48 -3.37 -9.49 -2.69
CA ILE A 48 -3.83 -9.46 -4.08
C ILE A 48 -3.50 -10.83 -4.67
N GLY A 49 -4.50 -11.66 -4.91
CA GLY A 49 -4.26 -13.08 -5.20
C GLY A 49 -3.52 -13.78 -4.06
N GLU A 50 -2.45 -14.49 -4.40
CA GLU A 50 -1.53 -15.15 -3.46
C GLU A 50 -0.44 -14.22 -2.91
N THR A 51 -0.25 -13.04 -3.52
CA THR A 51 0.74 -12.06 -3.07
C THR A 51 0.32 -11.38 -1.76
N GLU A 52 1.21 -11.40 -0.76
CA GLU A 52 1.06 -10.60 0.44
C GLU A 52 1.61 -9.19 0.21
N VAL A 53 0.72 -8.20 0.22
CA VAL A 53 1.06 -6.79 0.04
C VAL A 53 1.30 -6.16 1.40
N ILE A 54 2.48 -5.59 1.62
CA ILE A 54 2.92 -5.04 2.90
C ILE A 54 3.34 -3.57 2.73
N CYS A 55 2.78 -2.72 3.58
CA CYS A 55 3.12 -1.30 3.72
C CYS A 55 3.39 -1.04 5.20
N ASN A 56 4.59 -0.59 5.55
CA ASN A 56 4.94 -0.29 6.95
C ASN A 56 5.71 1.04 7.12
N PRO A 57 5.19 2.17 6.61
CA PRO A 57 5.87 3.46 6.69
C PRO A 57 5.72 4.07 8.09
N HIS A 58 6.81 4.63 8.63
CA HIS A 58 6.79 5.41 9.86
C HIS A 58 5.90 6.67 9.75
N GLY A 59 5.88 7.30 8.57
CA GLY A 59 5.36 8.67 8.43
C GLY A 59 6.34 9.72 8.95
N TYR A 60 5.91 10.97 9.05
CA TYR A 60 6.76 12.04 9.59
C TYR A 60 6.87 11.96 11.12
N ILE A 61 7.97 12.45 11.69
CA ILE A 61 8.18 12.48 13.15
C ILE A 61 7.11 13.32 13.87
N THR A 62 6.56 14.34 13.19
CA THR A 62 5.50 15.20 13.72
C THR A 62 4.11 14.61 13.58
N GLU A 63 3.95 13.51 12.83
CA GLU A 63 2.66 12.83 12.69
C GLU A 63 2.36 12.00 13.94
N LYS A 64 1.07 11.76 14.18
CA LYS A 64 0.65 10.82 15.23
C LYS A 64 1.16 9.43 14.88
N TYR A 65 1.52 8.66 15.92
CA TYR A 65 1.89 7.26 15.74
C TYR A 65 0.79 6.51 14.96
N ASN A 66 1.17 5.95 13.82
CA ASN A 66 0.27 5.35 12.84
C ASN A 66 0.20 3.81 12.95
N GLY A 67 0.91 3.21 13.91
CA GLY A 67 0.96 1.77 14.09
C GLY A 67 2.08 1.06 13.33
N TYR A 68 3.06 1.77 12.77
CA TYR A 68 4.18 1.11 12.07
C TYR A 68 4.94 0.16 13.02
N GLU A 69 5.32 -0.99 12.50
CA GLU A 69 6.06 -2.02 13.24
C GLU A 69 7.56 -1.81 13.05
N LYS A 70 8.24 -1.25 14.06
CA LYS A 70 9.68 -0.93 13.98
C LYS A 70 10.55 -2.17 13.70
N GLU A 71 10.17 -3.31 14.24
CA GLU A 71 10.93 -4.56 14.17
C GLU A 71 10.28 -5.56 13.20
N LEU A 72 9.58 -5.06 12.17
CA LEU A 72 8.99 -5.93 11.17
C LEU A 72 10.07 -6.66 10.37
N ILE A 73 10.11 -7.98 10.50
CA ILE A 73 11.00 -8.88 9.76
C ILE A 73 10.12 -9.81 8.90
N ILE A 74 10.52 -10.01 7.64
CA ILE A 74 9.92 -10.97 6.72
C ILE A 74 10.98 -12.02 6.42
N GLU A 75 10.67 -13.28 6.70
CA GLU A 75 11.52 -14.43 6.39
C GLU A 75 11.01 -15.10 5.11
N VAL A 76 11.93 -15.51 4.23
CA VAL A 76 11.64 -16.07 2.90
C VAL A 76 12.28 -17.44 2.75
#